data_AF-A0A1Z8RQF9-F1
#
_entry.id   AF-A0A1Z8RQF9-F1
#
_cell.length_a   1.000
_cell.length_b   1.000
_cell.length_c   1.000
_cell.angle_alpha   90.00
_cell.angle_beta   90.00
_cell.angle_gamma   90.00
#
_symmetry.space_group_name_H-M   'P 1'
#
loop_
_entity.id
_entity.type
_entity.pdbx_description
1 polymer ?
#
loop_
_entity_poly.entity_id
_entity_poly.type
_entity_poly.pdbx_seq_one_letter_code
_entity_poly.pdbx_strand_id
1 'polypeptide(L)'
;MTSSTSKATCAFFLLLATWGCGGSGLDGEYFGRVGDKREVSMIFADGGDVELRGYWSEPLKGTYEQASLRGESVDSVVFWGPEEKKFKLRIMYVIESEDLRILGIHSRAIGPGARYIATEPDSSFSSSRPILKKIQAEAK
;
A
#
# COMPACT_ATOMS: atom_id res chain seq x y z
N MET A 1 12.02 24.83 67.02
CA MET A 1 10.55 24.91 66.98
C MET A 1 10.17 25.56 65.65
N THR A 2 10.00 24.76 64.59
CA THR A 2 8.70 24.49 63.89
C THR A 2 8.04 25.78 63.41
N SER A 3 7.90 26.06 62.10
CA SER A 3 6.95 25.37 61.23
C SER A 3 7.13 25.70 59.73
N SER A 4 6.75 24.72 58.93
CA SER A 4 6.61 24.61 57.48
C SER A 4 5.80 25.73 56.78
N THR A 5 6.14 26.02 55.51
CA THR A 5 5.13 26.13 54.44
C THR A 5 5.75 25.96 53.04
N SER A 6 5.26 24.94 52.35
CA SER A 6 5.56 24.54 50.97
C SER A 6 5.24 25.60 49.91
N LYS A 7 6.05 25.65 48.84
CA LYS A 7 5.62 26.04 47.49
C LYS A 7 6.27 25.13 46.46
N ALA A 8 5.68 23.94 46.30
CA ALA A 8 5.95 23.00 45.21
C ALA A 8 4.71 22.98 44.31
N THR A 9 4.66 23.85 43.29
CA THR A 9 3.71 23.86 42.16
C THR A 9 4.16 25.05 41.29
N CYS A 10 4.26 25.05 39.96
CA CYS A 10 3.51 24.34 38.94
C CYS A 10 4.24 24.59 37.60
N ALA A 11 4.84 23.57 37.00
CA ALA A 11 5.21 23.58 35.56
C ALA A 11 5.42 22.13 35.08
N PHE A 12 4.51 21.24 35.47
CA PHE A 12 4.41 19.87 34.95
C PHE A 12 3.21 19.80 34.00
N PHE A 13 3.19 20.71 33.03
CA PHE A 13 2.15 20.83 32.01
C PHE A 13 2.81 21.24 30.70
N LEU A 14 3.47 20.27 30.06
CA LEU A 14 3.60 20.13 28.60
C LEU A 14 3.92 18.65 28.29
N LEU A 15 3.19 17.78 29.01
CA LEU A 15 2.83 16.45 28.55
C LEU A 15 2.00 16.62 27.28
N LEU A 16 2.30 15.80 26.28
CA LEU A 16 1.45 15.51 25.13
C LEU A 16 1.43 16.61 24.04
N ALA A 17 2.61 17.05 23.59
CA ALA A 17 2.76 17.34 22.17
C ALA A 17 2.59 16.01 21.43
N THR A 18 1.34 15.79 21.06
CA THR A 18 0.78 14.67 20.33
C THR A 18 1.76 14.13 19.30
N TRP A 19 2.07 12.84 19.45
CA TRP A 19 2.58 11.97 18.42
C TRP A 19 1.62 11.99 17.22
N GLY A 20 1.75 13.02 16.38
CA GLY A 20 1.31 12.95 15.00
C GLY A 20 2.38 12.17 14.24
N CYS A 21 2.37 10.84 14.40
CA CYS A 21 3.11 9.97 13.49
C CYS A 21 2.42 10.13 12.13
N GLY A 22 2.97 11.02 11.30
CA GLY A 22 2.53 11.24 9.92
C GLY A 22 2.90 10.03 9.06
N GLY A 23 2.28 8.89 9.33
CA GLY A 23 2.32 7.72 8.45
C GLY A 23 1.37 7.94 7.28
N SER A 24 1.65 7.29 6.15
CA SER A 24 0.79 7.31 4.96
C SER A 24 -0.61 6.74 5.19
N GLY A 25 -0.86 6.14 6.37
CA GLY A 25 -2.07 5.39 6.70
C GLY A 25 -2.13 4.02 6.02
N LEU A 26 -1.20 3.74 5.09
CA LEU A 26 -1.16 2.51 4.31
C LEU A 26 -0.41 1.37 4.99
N ASP A 27 0.40 1.63 6.01
CA ASP A 27 1.26 0.61 6.61
C ASP A 27 0.46 -0.63 7.05
N GLY A 28 1.00 -1.81 6.72
CA GLY A 28 0.39 -3.10 6.99
C GLY A 28 0.25 -3.99 5.75
N GLU A 29 -0.42 -5.13 5.95
CA GLU A 29 -0.69 -6.13 4.91
C GLU A 29 -2.14 -6.04 4.46
N TYR A 30 -2.36 -6.10 3.14
CA TYR A 30 -3.68 -6.17 2.53
C TYR A 30 -3.77 -7.44 1.71
N PHE A 31 -4.77 -8.25 1.99
CA PHE A 31 -4.95 -9.54 1.38
C PHE A 31 -6.29 -9.65 0.67
N GLY A 32 -6.28 -10.30 -0.49
CA GLY A 32 -7.50 -10.58 -1.21
C GLY A 32 -7.24 -11.21 -2.56
N ARG A 33 -8.32 -11.44 -3.29
CA ARG A 33 -8.28 -12.08 -4.60
C ARG A 33 -8.31 -11.04 -5.70
N VAL A 34 -7.39 -11.16 -6.65
CA VAL A 34 -7.34 -10.33 -7.85
C VAL A 34 -7.75 -11.17 -9.06
N GLY A 35 -8.84 -10.76 -9.71
CA GLY A 35 -9.44 -11.49 -10.84
C GLY A 35 -9.90 -12.89 -10.44
N ASP A 36 -10.07 -13.77 -11.42
CA ASP A 36 -10.55 -15.14 -11.19
C ASP A 36 -9.48 -16.09 -10.67
N LYS A 37 -8.22 -15.65 -10.51
CA LYS A 37 -7.10 -16.61 -10.58
C LYS A 37 -6.14 -16.60 -9.40
N ARG A 38 -6.00 -15.52 -8.62
CA ARG A 38 -4.90 -15.43 -7.64
C ARG A 38 -5.28 -14.68 -6.37
N GLU A 39 -4.93 -15.28 -5.23
CA GLU A 39 -4.84 -14.59 -3.94
C GLU A 39 -3.50 -13.87 -3.88
N VAL A 40 -3.52 -12.63 -3.40
CA VAL A 40 -2.34 -11.78 -3.29
C VAL A 40 -2.31 -11.08 -1.95
N SER A 41 -1.09 -10.84 -1.45
CA SER A 41 -0.83 -9.93 -0.33
C SER A 41 0.00 -8.75 -0.83
N MET A 42 -0.47 -7.54 -0.56
CA MET A 42 0.33 -6.31 -0.69
C MET A 42 0.75 -5.85 0.70
N ILE A 43 2.05 -5.81 0.95
CA ILE A 43 2.63 -5.45 2.25
C ILE A 43 3.33 -4.11 2.09
N PHE A 44 2.81 -3.08 2.77
CA PHE A 44 3.35 -1.74 2.77
C PHE A 44 4.21 -1.57 4.03
N ALA A 45 5.52 -1.38 3.82
CA ALA A 45 6.48 -1.21 4.90
C ALA A 45 6.69 0.27 5.24
N ASP A 46 7.01 0.52 6.51
CA ASP A 46 7.45 1.83 6.98
C ASP A 46 8.78 2.17 6.28
N GLY A 47 8.78 3.23 5.47
CA GLY A 47 9.92 3.60 4.61
C GLY A 47 9.64 3.62 3.11
N GLY A 48 8.43 3.26 2.66
CA GLY A 48 7.99 3.47 1.28
C GLY A 48 8.18 2.27 0.34
N ASP A 49 8.72 1.17 0.84
CA ASP A 49 8.83 -0.10 0.10
C ASP A 49 7.51 -0.87 0.16
N VAL A 50 7.17 -1.53 -0.95
CA VAL A 50 5.99 -2.39 -1.05
C VAL A 50 6.38 -3.77 -1.56
N GLU A 51 5.86 -4.82 -0.94
CA GLU A 51 6.04 -6.19 -1.39
C GLU A 51 4.71 -6.78 -1.87
N LEU A 52 4.74 -7.45 -3.01
CA LEU A 52 3.60 -8.19 -3.56
C LEU A 52 3.90 -9.70 -3.55
N ARG A 53 3.08 -10.45 -2.82
CA ARG A 53 3.12 -11.91 -2.75
C ARG A 53 1.96 -12.54 -3.52
N GLY A 54 2.13 -13.78 -3.95
CA GLY A 54 1.09 -14.58 -4.62
C GLY A 54 0.85 -14.24 -6.10
N TYR A 55 1.28 -13.06 -6.56
CA TYR A 55 1.18 -12.70 -7.98
C TYR A 55 2.22 -13.41 -8.86
N TRP A 56 3.42 -13.63 -8.34
CA TRP A 56 4.51 -14.36 -8.97
C TRP A 56 5.02 -15.46 -8.04
N SER A 57 5.91 -16.35 -8.53
CA SER A 57 6.47 -17.43 -7.71
C SER A 57 7.26 -16.88 -6.52
N GLU A 58 8.03 -15.82 -6.75
CA GLU A 58 8.77 -15.08 -5.74
C GLU A 58 8.08 -13.75 -5.43
N PRO A 59 8.22 -13.20 -4.21
CA PRO A 59 7.74 -11.87 -3.87
C PRO A 59 8.34 -10.80 -4.79
N LEU A 60 7.48 -9.91 -5.31
CA LEU A 60 7.93 -8.79 -6.11
C LEU A 60 8.10 -7.55 -5.23
N LYS A 61 9.20 -6.82 -5.43
CA LYS A 61 9.44 -5.52 -4.78
C LYS A 61 8.89 -4.40 -5.65
N GLY A 62 8.22 -3.45 -5.01
CA GLY A 62 7.57 -2.34 -5.68
C GLY A 62 7.78 -1.02 -4.96
N THR A 63 7.57 0.04 -5.74
CA THR A 63 7.73 1.43 -5.31
C THR A 63 6.47 2.21 -5.67
N TYR A 64 6.14 3.21 -4.87
CA TYR A 64 5.02 4.10 -5.15
C TYR A 64 5.29 4.92 -6.42
N GLU A 65 4.27 5.01 -7.28
CA GLU A 65 4.25 5.89 -8.45
C GLU A 65 2.83 6.48 -8.62
N GLN A 66 2.73 7.67 -9.19
CA GLN A 66 1.44 8.16 -9.72
C GLN A 66 1.20 7.57 -11.11
N ALA A 67 -0.03 7.15 -11.38
CA ALA A 67 -0.47 6.71 -12.69
C ALA A 67 -1.63 7.58 -13.19
N SER A 68 -1.91 7.50 -14.49
CA SER A 68 -3.14 8.05 -15.06
C SER A 68 -4.05 6.92 -15.50
N LEU A 69 -5.29 6.96 -15.02
CA LEU A 69 -6.36 6.04 -15.43
C LEU A 69 -7.54 6.87 -15.92
N ARG A 70 -7.89 6.71 -17.20
CA ARG A 70 -8.99 7.46 -17.85
C ARG A 70 -8.88 8.99 -17.71
N GLY A 71 -7.65 9.51 -17.68
CA GLY A 71 -7.38 10.96 -17.58
C GLY A 71 -7.26 11.48 -16.15
N GLU A 72 -7.53 10.65 -15.14
CA GLU A 72 -7.42 11.02 -13.72
C GLU A 72 -6.11 10.50 -13.13
N SER A 73 -5.51 11.26 -12.21
CA SER A 73 -4.35 10.80 -11.44
C SER A 73 -4.82 9.80 -10.39
N VAL A 74 -4.14 8.66 -10.29
CA VAL A 74 -4.45 7.61 -9.33
C VAL A 74 -3.18 7.09 -8.69
N ASP A 75 -3.28 6.70 -7.42
CA ASP A 75 -2.19 6.04 -6.70
C ASP A 75 -1.88 4.69 -7.33
N SER A 76 -0.59 4.37 -7.41
CA SER A 76 -0.15 3.08 -7.90
C SER A 76 1.13 2.60 -7.24
N VAL A 77 1.34 1.29 -7.28
CA VAL A 77 2.63 0.67 -6.99
C VAL A 77 3.14 -0.01 -8.26
N VAL A 78 4.41 0.20 -8.57
CA VAL A 78 5.10 -0.46 -9.66
C VAL A 78 6.08 -1.48 -9.11
N PHE A 79 5.81 -2.75 -9.41
CA PHE A 79 6.63 -3.89 -9.04
C PHE A 79 7.55 -4.29 -10.19
N TRP A 80 8.78 -4.66 -9.86
CA TRP A 80 9.72 -5.22 -10.81
C TRP A 80 9.65 -6.74 -10.80
N GLY A 81 9.55 -7.32 -12.00
CA GLY A 81 9.76 -8.74 -12.22
C GLY A 81 11.22 -9.13 -11.95
N PRO A 82 11.47 -10.42 -11.69
CA PRO A 82 12.80 -10.91 -11.32
C PRO A 82 13.77 -10.84 -12.50
N GLU A 83 15.07 -11.01 -12.25
CA GLU A 83 16.11 -10.80 -13.28
C GLU A 83 15.98 -11.77 -14.46
N GLU A 84 15.53 -13.00 -14.21
CA GLU A 84 15.35 -14.04 -15.23
C GLU A 84 14.19 -13.69 -16.17
N LYS A 85 13.24 -12.88 -15.71
CA LYS A 85 12.11 -12.39 -16.52
C LYS A 85 11.76 -10.95 -16.15
N LYS A 86 12.45 -10.01 -16.79
CA LYS A 86 12.25 -8.58 -16.55
C LYS A 86 10.92 -8.08 -17.11
N PHE A 87 10.07 -7.58 -16.22
CA PHE A 87 8.87 -6.82 -16.54
C PHE A 87 8.60 -5.78 -15.45
N LYS A 88 7.68 -4.86 -15.71
CA LYS A 88 7.03 -4.04 -14.70
C LYS A 88 5.59 -4.45 -14.56
N LEU A 89 5.09 -4.50 -13.33
CA LEU A 89 3.69 -4.68 -13.01
C LEU A 89 3.22 -3.45 -12.24
N ARG A 90 2.21 -2.75 -12.75
CA ARG A 90 1.59 -1.60 -12.11
C ARG A 90 0.25 -2.02 -11.55
N ILE A 91 0.04 -1.78 -10.26
CA ILE A 91 -1.26 -1.95 -9.60
C ILE A 91 -1.75 -0.56 -9.21
N MET A 92 -2.86 -0.13 -9.79
CA MET A 92 -3.53 1.13 -9.45
C MET A 92 -4.63 0.86 -8.43
N TYR A 93 -4.77 1.71 -7.42
CA TYR A 93 -5.70 1.50 -6.32
C TYR A 93 -6.27 2.80 -5.76
N VAL A 94 -7.32 2.67 -4.94
CA VAL A 94 -7.80 3.70 -4.02
C VAL A 94 -8.03 3.08 -2.65
N ILE A 95 -7.86 3.88 -1.60
CA ILE A 95 -8.16 3.49 -0.22
C ILE A 95 -9.62 3.84 0.05
N GLU A 96 -10.40 2.86 0.49
CA GLU A 96 -11.79 3.06 0.91
C GLU A 96 -12.03 2.37 2.26
N SER A 97 -12.36 3.15 3.29
CA SER A 97 -12.72 2.61 4.61
C SER A 97 -11.72 1.57 5.14
N GLU A 98 -10.42 1.83 4.97
CA GLU A 98 -9.27 0.96 5.33
C GLU A 98 -8.96 -0.20 4.39
N ASP A 99 -9.72 -0.40 3.31
CA ASP A 99 -9.43 -1.42 2.30
C ASP A 99 -8.76 -0.82 1.06
N LEU A 100 -8.02 -1.66 0.34
CA LEU A 100 -7.47 -1.32 -0.98
C LEU A 100 -8.38 -1.83 -2.08
N ARG A 101 -9.07 -0.90 -2.76
CA ARG A 101 -9.82 -1.21 -3.98
C ARG A 101 -8.90 -1.10 -5.18
N ILE A 102 -8.72 -2.21 -5.89
CA ILE A 102 -7.89 -2.25 -7.09
C ILE A 102 -8.67 -1.67 -8.28
N LEU A 103 -8.09 -0.66 -8.91
CA LEU A 103 -8.65 0.00 -10.08
C LEU A 103 -8.21 -0.66 -11.40
N GLY A 104 -6.99 -1.20 -11.44
CA GLY A 104 -6.49 -1.91 -12.60
C GLY A 104 -5.08 -2.43 -12.39
N ILE A 105 -4.73 -3.46 -13.17
CA ILE A 105 -3.42 -4.09 -13.15
C ILE A 105 -2.88 -4.14 -14.56
N HIS A 106 -1.74 -3.50 -14.76
CA HIS A 106 -1.09 -3.42 -16.05
C HIS A 106 0.31 -4.02 -15.97
N SER A 107 0.73 -4.70 -17.03
CA SER A 107 2.09 -5.20 -17.17
C SER A 107 2.79 -4.56 -18.35
N ARG A 108 4.11 -4.46 -18.28
CA ARG A 108 4.96 -3.94 -19.34
C ARG A 108 6.24 -4.76 -19.42
N ALA A 109 6.58 -5.25 -20.62
CA ALA A 109 7.89 -5.79 -20.88
C ALA A 109 8.96 -4.69 -20.90
N ILE A 110 10.22 -5.03 -20.65
CA ILE A 110 11.33 -4.05 -20.73
C ILE A 110 11.86 -4.01 -22.16
N GLY A 111 11.85 -2.83 -22.78
CA GLY A 111 12.42 -2.62 -24.12
C GLY A 111 11.92 -1.35 -24.81
N PRO A 112 12.56 -0.96 -25.93
CA PRO A 112 12.12 0.16 -26.75
C PRO A 112 10.67 -0.01 -27.23
N GLY A 113 9.86 1.04 -27.11
CA GLY A 113 8.46 1.03 -27.55
C GLY A 113 7.49 0.22 -26.69
N ALA A 114 7.96 -0.49 -25.66
CA ALA A 114 7.10 -1.28 -24.79
C ALA A 114 6.12 -0.38 -23.99
N ARG A 115 4.84 -0.74 -24.00
CA ARG A 115 3.76 -0.03 -23.30
C ARG A 115 3.16 -0.90 -22.22
N TYR A 116 2.52 -0.25 -21.24
CA TYR A 116 1.66 -0.95 -20.29
C TYR A 116 0.44 -1.49 -21.01
N ILE A 117 0.14 -2.76 -20.77
CA ILE A 117 -1.06 -3.45 -21.25
C ILE A 117 -1.81 -4.04 -20.05
N ALA A 118 -3.13 -4.09 -20.14
CA ALA A 118 -3.96 -4.74 -19.13
C ALA A 118 -3.60 -6.22 -18.99
N THR A 119 -3.41 -6.69 -17.75
CA THR A 119 -3.19 -8.13 -17.50
C THR A 119 -4.50 -8.90 -17.40
N GLU A 120 -5.57 -8.20 -17.06
CA GLU A 120 -6.94 -8.73 -17.06
C GLU A 120 -7.70 -8.23 -18.30
N PRO A 121 -8.58 -9.06 -18.90
CA PRO A 121 -9.29 -8.76 -20.15
C PRO A 121 -10.01 -7.42 -20.12
N ASP A 122 -10.43 -7.02 -18.92
CA ASP A 122 -10.95 -5.71 -18.63
C ASP A 122 -10.03 -5.06 -17.59
N SER A 123 -9.46 -3.89 -17.89
CA SER A 123 -8.97 -2.95 -16.85
C SER A 123 -10.10 -2.39 -15.96
N SER A 124 -11.21 -3.12 -15.89
CA SER A 124 -12.46 -2.90 -15.22
C SER A 124 -13.04 -4.28 -14.98
N PHE A 125 -12.47 -4.99 -13.99
CA PHE A 125 -12.95 -6.28 -13.49
C PHE A 125 -14.44 -6.49 -13.78
N SER A 126 -14.74 -7.47 -14.65
CA SER A 126 -16.00 -7.60 -15.41
C SER A 126 -17.29 -7.68 -14.57
N SER A 127 -17.17 -7.95 -13.27
CA SER A 127 -18.29 -8.05 -12.32
C SER A 127 -18.12 -7.18 -11.08
N SER A 128 -16.90 -7.00 -10.57
CA SER A 128 -16.59 -6.11 -9.43
C SER A 128 -15.08 -5.89 -9.28
N ARG A 129 -14.67 -4.67 -8.92
CA ARG A 129 -13.26 -4.37 -8.59
C ARG A 129 -12.81 -5.17 -7.36
N PRO A 130 -11.65 -5.86 -7.40
CA PRO A 130 -11.04 -6.50 -6.26
C PRO A 130 -10.86 -5.54 -5.11
N ILE A 131 -11.06 -6.08 -3.92
CA ILE A 131 -10.82 -5.41 -2.66
C ILE A 131 -9.84 -6.28 -1.90
N LEU A 132 -8.69 -5.69 -1.55
CA LEU A 132 -7.75 -6.30 -0.61
C LEU A 132 -8.07 -5.75 0.77
N LYS A 133 -8.41 -6.66 1.68
CA LYS A 133 -8.76 -6.35 3.07
C LYS A 133 -7.50 -6.17 3.89
N LYS A 134 -7.46 -5.12 4.70
CA LYS A 134 -6.35 -4.94 5.65
C LYS A 134 -6.38 -6.08 6.66
N ILE A 135 -5.26 -6.81 6.78
CA ILE A 135 -5.09 -7.79 7.84
C ILE A 135 -4.77 -7.00 9.11
N GLN A 136 -5.70 -6.99 10.07
CA GLN A 136 -5.41 -6.46 11.39
C GLN A 136 -4.40 -7.40 12.05
N ALA A 137 -3.26 -6.86 12.49
CA ALA A 137 -2.37 -7.60 13.37
C ALA A 137 -3.14 -7.88 14.66
N GLU A 138 -3.46 -9.15 14.93
CA GLU A 138 -4.01 -9.54 16.23
C GLU A 138 -3.01 -9.09 17.31
N ALA A 139 -3.47 -8.21 18.21
CA ALA A 139 -2.71 -7.83 19.38
C ALA A 139 -2.47 -9.10 20.19
N LYS A 140 -1.22 -9.56 20.20
CA LYS A 140 -0.78 -10.71 20.97
C LYS A 140 -0.58 -10.34 22.44
#